data_AF-A0A9R1B750-F1
#
_entry.id   AF-A0A9R1B750-F1
#
_cell.length_a   1.000
_cell.length_b   1.000
_cell.length_c   1.000
_cell.angle_alpha   90.00
_cell.angle_beta   90.00
_cell.angle_gamma   90.00
#
_symmetry.space_group_name_H-M   'P 1'
#
loop_
_entity.id
_entity.type
_entity.pdbx_description
1 polymer ?
#
loop_
_entity_poly.entity_id
_entity_poly.type
_entity_poly.pdbx_seq_one_letter_code
_entity_poly.pdbx_strand_id
1 'polypeptide(L)'
;MLAGDRLHWSVTVAGSRSILKFDLNRKSLDLRLLPGDYYTPLSPVKFPVMRAEGGEMGFLFLYGFIAQLWSLKPYRDGVEIWTPGRSIELDKLLGLNPEKDPPQVRGYAEENNVVFFWTVVGVFMVHLESWRFNKLSKTSIHSWYHPFEIAYTPGIGGGQDGAKVAVDG
;
A
#
# COMPACT_ATOMS: atom_id res chain seq x y z
N MET A 1 -2.70 -4.81 -6.89
CA MET A 1 -4.06 -5.07 -6.42
C MET A 1 -4.88 -5.72 -7.50
N LEU A 2 -5.30 -6.95 -7.26
CA LEU A 2 -6.34 -7.63 -8.05
C LEU A 2 -7.71 -7.31 -7.44
N ALA A 3 -8.64 -6.79 -8.25
CA ALA A 3 -10.01 -6.54 -7.84
C ALA A 3 -10.95 -7.17 -8.87
N GLY A 4 -11.49 -8.34 -8.54
CA GLY A 4 -12.25 -9.16 -9.49
C GLY A 4 -11.37 -9.58 -10.68
N ASP A 5 -11.77 -9.18 -11.88
CA ASP A 5 -11.07 -9.47 -13.15
C ASP A 5 -10.09 -8.36 -13.57
N ARG A 6 -9.73 -7.46 -12.66
CA ARG A 6 -8.91 -6.28 -12.97
C ARG A 6 -7.66 -6.19 -12.12
N LEU A 7 -6.53 -5.99 -12.81
CA LEU A 7 -5.26 -5.71 -12.17
C LEU A 7 -5.03 -4.20 -12.11
N HIS A 8 -4.66 -3.71 -10.93
CA HIS A 8 -4.38 -2.30 -10.67
C HIS A 8 -2.98 -2.11 -10.08
N TRP A 9 -2.24 -1.15 -10.62
CA TRP A 9 -0.92 -0.77 -10.11
C TRP A 9 -0.60 0.70 -10.38
N SER A 10 0.25 1.27 -9.53
CA SER A 10 0.77 2.62 -9.72
C SER A 10 1.71 2.68 -10.92
N VAL A 11 1.57 3.69 -11.76
CA VAL A 11 2.50 4.00 -12.84
C VAL A 11 2.89 5.47 -12.77
N THR A 12 4.15 5.76 -13.11
CA THR A 12 4.61 7.14 -13.35
C THR A 12 4.93 7.27 -14.83
N VAL A 13 4.26 8.19 -15.52
CA VAL A 13 4.45 8.47 -16.95
C VAL A 13 4.66 9.97 -17.12
N ALA A 14 5.79 10.36 -17.70
CA ALA A 14 6.13 11.77 -17.95
C ALA A 14 5.97 12.68 -16.70
N GLY A 15 6.38 12.19 -15.53
CA GLY A 15 6.28 12.91 -14.25
C GLY A 15 4.89 12.90 -13.60
N SER A 16 3.87 12.44 -14.32
CA SER A 16 2.51 12.26 -13.79
C SER A 16 2.33 10.89 -13.17
N ARG A 17 1.62 10.85 -12.04
CA ARG A 17 1.32 9.62 -11.30
C ARG A 17 -0.12 9.22 -11.52
N SER A 18 -0.30 7.96 -11.85
CA SER A 18 -1.60 7.41 -12.21
C SER A 18 -1.73 5.98 -11.72
N ILE A 19 -2.95 5.47 -11.70
CA ILE A 19 -3.24 4.04 -11.53
C ILE A 19 -3.58 3.48 -12.90
N LEU A 20 -2.78 2.51 -13.33
CA LEU A 20 -3.06 1.72 -14.52
C LEU A 20 -3.98 0.57 -14.12
N LYS A 21 -5.06 0.40 -14.88
CA LYS A 21 -6.02 -0.68 -14.77
C LYS A 21 -5.90 -1.54 -16.02
N PHE A 22 -5.73 -2.84 -15.83
CA PHE A 22 -5.83 -3.83 -16.90
C PHE A 22 -7.02 -4.75 -16.64
N ASP A 23 -7.95 -4.79 -17.59
CA ASP A 23 -9.09 -5.70 -17.56
C ASP A 23 -8.69 -7.03 -18.22
N LEU A 24 -8.62 -8.11 -17.43
CA LEU A 24 -8.13 -9.41 -17.87
C LEU A 24 -9.06 -10.04 -18.92
N ASN A 25 -10.37 -9.79 -18.81
CA ASN A 25 -11.38 -10.34 -19.70
C ASN A 25 -11.38 -9.62 -21.05
N ARG A 26 -11.40 -8.29 -21.02
CA ARG A 26 -11.43 -7.44 -22.23
C ARG A 26 -10.06 -7.24 -22.86
N LYS A 27 -8.99 -7.58 -22.15
CA LYS A 27 -7.59 -7.33 -22.53
C LYS A 27 -7.35 -5.86 -22.87
N SER A 28 -7.95 -4.96 -22.09
CA SER A 28 -7.90 -3.52 -22.31
C SER A 28 -7.21 -2.80 -21.16
N LEU A 29 -6.52 -1.71 -21.47
CA LEU A 29 -5.90 -0.82 -20.50
C LEU A 29 -6.75 0.45 -20.33
N ASP A 30 -6.81 0.92 -19.10
CA ASP A 30 -7.42 2.20 -18.73
C ASP A 30 -6.54 2.90 -17.69
N LEU A 31 -6.50 4.22 -17.74
CA LEU A 31 -5.66 5.04 -16.87
C LEU A 31 -6.52 5.94 -16.00
N ARG A 32 -6.39 5.81 -14.69
CA ARG A 32 -7.02 6.71 -13.74
C ARG A 32 -5.99 7.67 -13.19
N LEU A 33 -6.18 8.95 -13.45
CA LEU A 33 -5.36 10.01 -12.87
C LEU A 33 -5.62 10.08 -11.36
N LEU A 34 -4.59 10.45 -10.62
CA LEU A 34 -4.69 10.76 -9.20
C LEU A 34 -5.03 12.24 -9.00
N PRO A 35 -5.46 12.67 -7.79
CA PRO A 35 -5.65 14.09 -7.49
C PRO A 35 -4.41 14.91 -7.85
N GLY A 36 -4.60 16.03 -8.55
CA GLY A 36 -3.53 16.97 -8.87
C GLY A 36 -2.90 17.61 -7.63
N ASP A 37 -1.63 18.00 -7.76
CA ASP A 37 -0.86 18.92 -6.90
C ASP A 37 -0.24 18.39 -5.59
N TYR A 38 -0.40 17.11 -5.25
CA TYR A 38 0.23 16.57 -4.03
C TYR A 38 1.67 16.06 -4.22
N TYR A 39 2.21 16.08 -5.45
CA TYR A 39 3.47 15.42 -5.76
C TYR A 39 4.66 16.37 -5.70
N THR A 40 5.29 16.41 -4.53
CA THR A 40 6.62 17.00 -4.35
C THR A 40 7.71 16.01 -4.80
N PRO A 41 8.95 16.46 -5.07
CA PRO A 41 10.09 15.58 -5.29
C PRO A 41 10.33 14.56 -4.16
N LEU A 42 9.78 14.81 -2.97
CA LEU A 42 9.85 13.96 -1.78
C LEU A 42 8.79 12.85 -1.75
N SER A 43 7.79 12.91 -2.63
CA SER A 43 6.74 11.91 -2.70
C SER A 43 7.29 10.65 -3.41
N PRO A 44 6.94 9.42 -3.00
CA PRO A 44 7.55 8.22 -3.56
C PRO A 44 7.10 7.97 -5.01
N VAL A 45 8.01 7.50 -5.87
CA VAL A 45 7.74 7.20 -7.30
C VAL A 45 6.71 6.08 -7.47
N LYS A 46 6.66 5.16 -6.49
CA LYS A 46 5.70 4.06 -6.43
C LYS A 46 4.87 4.19 -5.15
N PHE A 47 3.60 3.85 -5.24
CA PHE A 47 2.69 3.83 -4.10
C PHE A 47 1.80 2.57 -4.21
N PRO A 48 1.43 1.95 -3.08
CA PRO A 48 0.59 0.77 -3.12
C PRO A 48 -0.83 1.18 -3.54
N VAL A 49 -1.35 0.51 -4.55
CA VAL A 49 -2.80 0.42 -4.77
C VAL A 49 -3.31 -0.68 -3.85
N MET A 50 -4.35 -0.40 -3.07
CA MET A 50 -4.74 -1.20 -1.92
C MET A 50 -6.22 -1.07 -1.61
N ARG A 51 -6.70 -1.85 -0.63
CA ARG A 51 -8.04 -1.70 -0.07
C ARG A 51 -8.04 -0.57 0.95
N ALA A 52 -8.84 0.47 0.69
CA ALA A 52 -9.06 1.56 1.63
C ALA A 52 -10.07 1.19 2.73
N GLU A 53 -10.32 2.15 3.61
CA GLU A 53 -11.37 2.05 4.62
C GLU A 53 -12.74 1.78 3.96
N GLY A 54 -13.53 0.89 4.56
CA GLY A 54 -14.82 0.49 3.98
C GLY A 54 -14.72 -0.52 2.82
N GLY A 55 -13.51 -1.00 2.49
CA GLY A 55 -13.32 -2.02 1.46
C GLY A 55 -13.18 -1.46 0.04
N GLU A 56 -13.20 -0.14 -0.11
CA GLU A 56 -13.12 0.54 -1.39
C GLU A 56 -11.71 0.47 -2.00
N MET A 57 -11.59 0.74 -3.30
CA MET A 57 -10.29 0.89 -3.93
C MET A 57 -9.59 2.13 -3.39
N GLY A 58 -8.31 1.99 -3.09
CA GLY A 58 -7.51 3.04 -2.49
C GLY A 58 -6.07 3.03 -2.94
N PHE A 59 -5.35 4.03 -2.45
CA PHE A 59 -3.90 4.04 -2.48
C PHE A 59 -3.33 4.68 -1.22
N LEU A 60 -2.10 4.32 -0.87
CA LEU A 60 -1.39 4.97 0.22
C LEU A 60 -0.53 6.09 -0.34
N PHE A 61 -0.84 7.31 0.03
CA PHE A 61 0.02 8.45 -0.22
C PHE A 61 1.05 8.60 0.90
N LEU A 62 2.32 8.79 0.55
CA LEU A 62 3.39 9.09 1.51
C LEU A 62 4.00 10.45 1.21
N TYR A 63 4.17 11.24 2.26
CA TYR A 63 4.90 12.49 2.23
C TYR A 63 5.73 12.64 3.51
N GLY A 64 7.05 12.48 3.40
CA GLY A 64 7.93 12.37 4.57
C GLY A 64 7.48 11.22 5.47
N PHE A 65 7.16 11.52 6.72
CA PHE A 65 6.66 10.55 7.70
C PHE A 65 5.13 10.45 7.73
N ILE A 66 4.40 11.20 6.90
CA ILE A 66 2.93 11.15 6.87
C ILE A 66 2.49 10.08 5.87
N ALA A 67 1.68 9.13 6.33
CA ALA A 67 0.96 8.20 5.48
C ALA A 67 -0.53 8.53 5.48
N GLN A 68 -1.12 8.75 4.31
CA GLN A 68 -2.52 9.08 4.13
C GLN A 68 -3.21 8.06 3.23
N LEU A 69 -4.31 7.47 3.70
CA LEU A 69 -5.14 6.57 2.91
C LEU A 69 -6.06 7.39 2.04
N TRP A 70 -6.05 7.14 0.74
CA TRP A 70 -7.02 7.68 -0.19
C TRP A 70 -7.99 6.59 -0.60
N SER A 71 -9.26 6.96 -0.71
CA SER A 71 -10.34 6.06 -1.14
C SER A 71 -11.00 6.62 -2.39
N LEU A 72 -11.37 5.74 -3.30
CA LEU A 72 -12.15 6.07 -4.47
C LEU A 72 -13.63 5.96 -4.13
N LYS A 73 -14.35 7.08 -4.13
CA LYS A 73 -15.74 7.16 -3.67
C LYS A 73 -16.64 7.78 -4.73
N PRO A 74 -17.91 7.33 -4.86
CA PRO A 74 -18.88 8.02 -5.70
C PRO A 74 -19.16 9.43 -5.16
N TYR A 75 -19.17 10.41 -6.05
CA TYR A 75 -19.64 11.76 -5.78
C TYR A 75 -21.15 11.87 -6.04
N ARG A 76 -21.73 13.07 -5.83
CA ARG A 76 -23.18 13.32 -5.90
C ARG A 76 -23.86 12.87 -7.21
N ASP A 77 -23.11 12.80 -8.29
CA ASP A 77 -23.53 12.41 -9.64
C ASP A 77 -23.13 10.97 -10.01
N GLY A 78 -22.61 10.19 -9.06
CA GLY A 78 -22.11 8.83 -9.27
C GLY A 78 -20.71 8.77 -9.90
N VAL A 79 -20.08 9.92 -10.20
CA VAL A 79 -18.70 9.95 -10.68
C VAL A 79 -17.76 9.61 -9.52
N GLU A 80 -16.92 8.60 -9.72
CA GLU A 80 -15.93 8.21 -8.72
C GLU A 80 -14.80 9.24 -8.62
N ILE A 81 -14.59 9.79 -7.43
CA ILE A 81 -13.53 10.74 -7.12
C ILE A 81 -12.63 10.21 -6.00
N TRP A 82 -11.37 10.57 -6.06
CA TRP A 82 -10.42 10.32 -4.98
C TRP A 82 -10.71 11.24 -3.80
N THR A 83 -10.92 10.65 -2.63
CA THR A 83 -11.18 11.37 -1.38
C THR A 83 -10.10 11.03 -0.36
N PRO A 84 -9.50 12.03 0.31
CA PRO A 84 -8.55 11.76 1.38
C PRO A 84 -9.29 11.15 2.58
N GLY A 85 -8.75 10.06 3.09
CA GLY A 85 -9.17 9.40 4.32
C GLY A 85 -8.23 9.73 5.47
N ARG A 86 -8.10 8.81 6.44
CA ARG A 86 -7.23 9.03 7.61
C ARG A 86 -5.76 9.16 7.22
N SER A 87 -5.03 9.91 8.03
CA SER A 87 -3.58 9.98 8.00
C SER A 87 -2.97 9.48 9.31
N ILE A 88 -1.69 9.12 9.28
CA ILE A 88 -0.88 8.84 10.46
C ILE A 88 0.53 9.40 10.29
N GLU A 89 1.14 9.75 11.41
CA GLU A 89 2.56 10.08 11.51
C GLU A 89 3.34 8.80 11.83
N LEU A 90 4.10 8.30 10.84
CA LEU A 90 4.83 7.04 10.91
C LEU A 90 6.00 7.09 11.88
N ASP A 91 6.63 8.24 12.09
CA ASP A 91 7.66 8.45 13.11
C ASP A 91 7.09 8.24 14.51
N LYS A 92 5.91 8.80 14.79
CA LYS A 92 5.22 8.60 16.07
C LYS A 92 4.72 7.17 16.22
N LEU A 93 4.15 6.60 15.15
CA LEU A 93 3.62 5.23 15.17
C LEU A 93 4.74 4.21 15.40
N LEU A 94 5.83 4.30 14.65
CA LEU A 94 6.88 3.28 14.59
C LEU A 94 8.08 3.61 15.50
N GLY A 95 8.06 4.75 16.19
CA GLY A 95 9.15 5.21 17.07
C GLY A 95 10.43 5.56 16.29
N LEU A 96 10.31 6.30 15.19
CA LEU A 96 11.44 6.66 14.33
C LEU A 96 11.97 8.05 14.68
N ASN A 97 13.24 8.29 14.36
CA ASN A 97 13.81 9.64 14.43
C ASN A 97 13.43 10.42 13.14
N PRO A 98 12.67 11.53 13.23
CA PRO A 98 12.27 12.32 12.07
C PRO A 98 13.43 13.05 11.37
N GLU A 99 14.61 13.12 11.98
CA GLU A 99 15.84 13.64 11.36
C GLU A 99 16.51 12.63 10.41
N LYS A 100 16.00 11.40 10.34
CA LYS A 100 16.50 10.33 9.44
C LYS A 100 15.61 10.20 8.20
N ASP A 101 16.04 9.34 7.28
CA ASP A 101 15.29 9.07 6.06
C ASP A 101 13.87 8.57 6.37
N PRO A 102 12.84 9.09 5.66
CA PRO A 102 11.47 8.68 5.86
C PRO A 102 11.23 7.23 5.43
N PRO A 103 10.19 6.57 5.98
CA PRO A 103 9.81 5.22 5.59
C PRO A 103 9.47 5.11 4.10
N GLN A 104 9.84 3.98 3.50
CA GLN A 104 9.50 3.65 2.11
C GLN A 104 8.63 2.40 2.06
N VAL A 105 7.58 2.41 1.24
CA VAL A 105 6.79 1.20 0.98
C VAL A 105 7.64 0.22 0.17
N ARG A 106 7.70 -1.03 0.64
CA ARG A 106 8.33 -2.16 -0.09
C ARG A 106 7.32 -3.12 -0.68
N GLY A 107 6.14 -3.25 -0.09
CA GLY A 107 5.12 -4.17 -0.56
C GLY A 107 3.78 -3.97 0.14
N TYR A 108 2.76 -4.61 -0.44
CA TYR A 108 1.40 -4.66 0.08
C TYR A 108 0.92 -6.11 -0.01
N ALA A 109 0.47 -6.68 1.11
CA ALA A 109 -0.18 -7.98 1.19
C ALA A 109 -1.70 -7.78 1.12
N GLU A 110 -2.32 -8.26 0.04
CA GLU A 110 -3.65 -7.84 -0.37
C GLU A 110 -4.76 -8.44 0.50
N GLU A 111 -4.65 -9.70 0.93
CA GLU A 111 -5.68 -10.39 1.71
C GLU A 111 -5.77 -9.82 3.14
N ASN A 112 -4.62 -9.55 3.76
CA ASN A 112 -4.55 -9.07 5.14
C ASN A 112 -4.58 -7.54 5.29
N ASN A 113 -4.62 -6.81 4.17
CA ASN A 113 -4.58 -5.34 4.13
C ASN A 113 -3.38 -4.75 4.89
N VAL A 114 -2.19 -5.28 4.59
CA VAL A 114 -0.93 -4.98 5.29
C VAL A 114 0.08 -4.33 4.35
N VAL A 115 0.73 -3.27 4.83
CA VAL A 115 1.82 -2.59 4.12
C VAL A 115 3.16 -2.85 4.82
N PHE A 116 4.19 -3.08 4.02
CA PHE A 116 5.56 -3.24 4.50
C PHE A 116 6.33 -1.94 4.29
N PHE A 117 6.78 -1.36 5.40
CA PHE A 117 7.62 -0.18 5.40
C PHE A 117 9.06 -0.57 5.68
N TRP A 118 9.97 -0.22 4.77
CA TRP A 118 11.38 -0.18 5.07
C TRP A 118 11.73 1.15 5.74
N THR A 119 12.59 1.08 6.75
CA THR A 119 13.13 2.22 7.49
C THR A 119 14.61 1.99 7.76
N VAL A 120 15.31 3.05 8.21
CA VAL A 120 16.73 2.94 8.62
C VAL A 120 16.96 1.99 9.80
N VAL A 121 15.92 1.64 10.57
CA VAL A 121 16.02 0.73 11.72
C VAL A 121 15.45 -0.67 11.46
N GLY A 122 15.04 -0.97 10.22
CA GLY A 122 14.50 -2.26 9.82
C GLY A 122 13.12 -2.15 9.16
N VAL A 123 12.47 -3.31 8.99
CA VAL A 123 11.19 -3.41 8.28
C VAL A 123 10.02 -3.60 9.24
N PHE A 124 8.97 -2.85 8.97
CA PHE A 124 7.72 -2.87 9.72
C PHE A 124 6.59 -3.38 8.83
N MET A 125 5.82 -4.30 9.38
CA MET A 125 4.53 -4.72 8.89
C MET A 125 3.47 -3.85 9.56
N VAL A 126 2.59 -3.19 8.81
CA VAL A 126 1.55 -2.29 9.35
C VAL A 126 0.19 -2.68 8.77
N HIS A 127 -0.77 -2.98 9.65
CA HIS A 127 -2.16 -3.21 9.28
C HIS A 127 -2.86 -1.87 9.04
N LEU A 128 -3.39 -1.63 7.84
CA LEU A 128 -3.89 -0.31 7.46
C LEU A 128 -5.21 0.10 8.15
N GLU A 129 -6.04 -0.84 8.57
CA GLU A 129 -7.31 -0.54 9.25
C GLU A 129 -7.07 -0.16 10.73
N SER A 130 -6.25 -0.96 11.43
CA SER A 130 -6.02 -0.79 12.86
C SER A 130 -4.77 0.03 13.21
N TRP A 131 -3.85 0.17 12.25
CA TRP A 131 -2.50 0.74 12.41
C TRP A 131 -1.68 0.06 13.50
N ARG A 132 -2.03 -1.18 13.81
CA ARG A 132 -1.13 -2.06 14.57
C ARG A 132 0.04 -2.44 13.67
N PHE A 133 1.21 -2.54 14.28
CA PHE A 133 2.42 -2.88 13.55
C PHE A 133 3.23 -3.96 14.26
N ASN A 134 4.02 -4.68 13.47
CA ASN A 134 5.04 -5.61 13.94
C ASN A 134 6.37 -5.32 13.24
N LYS A 135 7.47 -5.33 13.98
CA LYS A 135 8.81 -5.17 13.40
C LYS A 135 9.35 -6.55 13.00
N LEU A 136 9.68 -6.72 11.72
CA LEU A 136 10.09 -8.01 11.15
C LEU A 136 11.61 -8.22 11.18
N SER A 137 12.38 -7.17 10.94
CA SER A 137 13.84 -7.24 10.91
C SER A 137 14.47 -6.12 11.74
N LYS A 138 15.62 -6.42 12.37
CA LYS A 138 16.46 -5.42 13.05
C LYS A 138 17.48 -4.77 12.11
N THR A 139 17.76 -5.38 10.97
CA THR A 139 18.75 -4.92 10.00
C THR A 139 18.06 -4.23 8.82
N SER A 140 18.62 -3.09 8.41
CA SER A 140 18.12 -2.23 7.33
C SER A 140 18.55 -2.68 5.94
N ILE A 141 18.74 -3.99 5.73
CA ILE A 141 19.13 -4.53 4.42
C ILE A 141 18.09 -4.09 3.39
N HIS A 142 18.56 -3.48 2.31
CA HIS A 142 17.75 -2.89 1.26
C HIS A 142 17.18 -3.97 0.33
N SER A 143 16.37 -4.87 0.88
CA SER A 143 15.72 -5.95 0.13
C SER A 143 14.35 -5.52 -0.38
N TRP A 144 13.97 -6.05 -1.55
CA TRP A 144 12.59 -5.98 -2.00
C TRP A 144 11.80 -7.10 -1.33
N TYR A 145 10.65 -6.77 -0.75
CA TYR A 145 9.83 -7.75 -0.05
C TYR A 145 8.67 -8.11 -0.95
N HIS A 146 8.58 -9.40 -1.30
CA HIS A 146 7.43 -9.97 -1.98
C HIS A 146 6.57 -10.64 -0.91
N PRO A 147 5.58 -9.94 -0.35
CA PRO A 147 4.62 -10.60 0.51
C PRO A 147 3.92 -11.68 -0.31
N PHE A 148 3.87 -12.88 0.24
CA PHE A 148 3.09 -13.96 -0.32
C PHE A 148 2.17 -14.44 0.78
N GLU A 149 0.90 -14.55 0.44
CA GLU A 149 -0.11 -15.12 1.32
C GLU A 149 -0.34 -16.56 0.85
N ILE A 150 -0.25 -17.51 1.78
CA ILE A 150 -0.59 -18.90 1.52
C ILE A 150 -1.83 -19.19 2.33
N ALA A 151 -2.94 -19.43 1.64
CA ALA A 151 -4.11 -20.01 2.26
C ALA A 151 -3.81 -21.50 2.52
N TYR A 152 -3.57 -21.87 3.78
CA TYR A 152 -3.64 -23.27 4.16
C TYR A 152 -5.11 -23.63 4.25
N THR A 153 -5.61 -24.47 3.35
CA THR A 153 -6.93 -25.07 3.52
C THR A 153 -6.85 -25.94 4.78
N PRO A 154 -7.53 -25.59 5.89
CA PRO A 154 -7.41 -26.38 7.10
C PRO A 154 -8.10 -27.71 6.83
N GLY A 155 -7.33 -28.80 6.83
CA GLY A 155 -7.91 -30.11 7.06
C GLY A 155 -8.50 -30.09 8.46
N ILE A 156 -9.82 -29.93 8.58
CA ILE A 156 -10.67 -30.04 9.80
C ILE A 156 -9.84 -29.98 11.09
N GLY A 157 -9.39 -28.79 11.46
CA GLY A 157 -8.49 -28.61 12.60
C GLY A 157 -7.97 -27.19 12.63
N GLY A 158 -8.63 -26.33 13.41
CA GLY A 158 -8.42 -24.90 13.43
C GLY A 158 -6.98 -24.49 13.75
N GLY A 159 -6.42 -23.63 12.91
CA GLY A 159 -5.21 -22.87 13.15
C GLY A 159 -5.32 -21.53 12.43
N GLN A 160 -5.10 -20.43 13.14
CA GLN A 160 -5.16 -19.06 12.62
C GLN A 160 -4.01 -18.80 11.64
N ASP A 161 -4.35 -18.25 10.47
CA ASP A 161 -3.42 -17.91 9.39
C ASP A 161 -2.62 -16.62 9.67
N GLY A 162 -1.38 -16.58 9.18
CA GLY A 162 -0.50 -15.42 9.27
C GLY A 162 0.23 -15.16 7.96
N ALA A 163 0.20 -13.89 7.51
CA ALA A 163 0.99 -13.40 6.38
C ALA A 163 2.49 -13.67 6.60
N LYS A 164 3.16 -14.25 5.62
CA LYS A 164 4.60 -14.50 5.62
C LYS A 164 5.30 -13.63 4.57
N VAL A 165 6.59 -13.45 4.75
CA VAL A 165 7.42 -12.59 3.90
C VAL A 165 8.55 -13.44 3.34
N ALA A 166 8.67 -13.48 2.02
CA ALA A 166 9.87 -13.96 1.35
C ALA A 166 10.84 -12.78 1.21
N VAL A 167 12.12 -13.03 1.46
CA VAL A 167 13.20 -12.07 1.25
C VAL A 167 14.08 -12.65 0.15
N ASP A 168 14.08 -12.00 -1.01
CA ASP A 168 15.10 -12.26 -2.02
C ASP A 168 16.29 -11.32 -1.76
N GLY A 169 17.49 -11.92 -1.69
CA GLY A 169 18.76 -11.28 -1.37
C GLY A 169 19.50 -10.76 -2.59
#